data_AF-A0A2G9Q799-F1
#
_entry.id   AF-A0A2G9Q799-F1
#
_cell.length_a   1.000
_cell.length_b   1.000
_cell.length_c   1.000
_cell.angle_alpha   90.00
_cell.angle_beta   90.00
_cell.angle_gamma   90.00
#
_symmetry.space_group_name_H-M   'P 1'
#
loop_
_entity.id
_entity.type
_entity.pdbx_description
1 polymer ?
#
loop_
_entity_poly.entity_id
_entity_poly.type
_entity_poly.pdbx_seq_one_letter_code
_entity_poly.pdbx_strand_id
1 'polypeptide(L)'
;MSDPPPQEEGEIPQTQPEEEEGDVLELVTTTGDRDVVEEECHFTSESAQILIGEIMGCNRDLETLKKNINDVQNKMKNIIDVLGRII
;
A
#
# COMPACT_ATOMS: atom_id res chain seq x y z
N MET A 1 34.90 -52.79 -34.32
CA MET A 1 33.51 -52.31 -34.33
C MET A 1 33.48 -51.08 -33.46
N SER A 2 33.44 -49.92 -34.10
CA SER A 2 33.45 -48.61 -33.45
C SER A 2 32.01 -48.22 -33.11
N ASP A 3 31.75 -47.82 -31.87
CA ASP A 3 30.70 -46.86 -31.54
C ASP A 3 31.39 -45.64 -30.89
N PRO A 4 31.06 -44.40 -31.31
CA PRO A 4 31.74 -43.19 -30.85
C PRO A 4 31.28 -42.79 -29.43
N PRO A 5 32.09 -42.02 -28.69
CA PRO A 5 31.67 -41.48 -27.40
C PRO A 5 30.53 -40.46 -27.56
N PRO A 6 29.60 -40.32 -26.60
CA PRO A 6 28.63 -39.23 -26.61
C PRO A 6 29.37 -37.89 -26.60
N GLN A 7 29.03 -37.03 -27.54
CA GLN A 7 29.62 -35.71 -27.74
C GLN A 7 29.29 -34.80 -26.55
N GLU A 8 30.28 -34.05 -26.06
CA GLU A 8 30.07 -32.93 -25.13
C GLU A 8 29.18 -31.87 -25.79
N GLU A 9 27.96 -31.70 -25.28
CA GLU A 9 27.14 -30.52 -25.54
C GLU A 9 27.23 -29.57 -24.33
N GLY A 10 27.87 -28.42 -24.58
CA GLY A 10 27.57 -27.09 -24.05
C GLY A 10 27.12 -26.93 -22.59
N GLU A 11 28.01 -26.35 -21.79
CA GLU A 11 27.72 -25.49 -20.63
C GLU A 11 26.44 -24.66 -20.78
N ILE A 12 25.47 -24.82 -19.87
CA ILE A 12 24.87 -23.72 -19.07
C ILE A 12 24.27 -24.33 -17.79
N PRO A 13 24.71 -23.95 -16.58
CA PRO A 13 23.94 -24.21 -15.36
C PRO A 13 22.60 -23.50 -15.48
N GLN A 14 21.51 -24.27 -15.52
CA GLN A 14 20.17 -23.69 -15.48
C GLN A 14 19.91 -23.20 -14.06
N THR A 15 20.30 -21.96 -13.79
CA THR A 15 19.89 -21.21 -12.61
C THR A 15 18.40 -20.95 -12.73
N GLN A 16 17.57 -21.82 -12.17
CA GLN A 16 16.20 -21.49 -11.82
C GLN A 16 16.12 -21.43 -10.29
N PRO A 17 16.12 -20.22 -9.69
CA PRO A 17 15.44 -20.03 -8.43
C PRO A 17 13.96 -19.95 -8.77
N GLU A 18 13.27 -21.10 -8.72
CA GLU A 18 11.82 -21.09 -8.65
C GLU A 18 11.42 -20.67 -7.23
N GLU A 19 10.45 -19.75 -7.20
CA GLU A 19 9.74 -19.22 -6.03
C GLU A 19 10.49 -18.09 -5.31
N GLU A 20 10.34 -16.89 -5.87
CA GLU A 20 10.06 -15.71 -5.05
C GLU A 20 9.04 -16.12 -3.98
N GLU A 21 9.52 -16.38 -2.75
CA GLU A 21 8.77 -16.00 -1.57
C GLU A 21 8.48 -14.52 -1.77
N GLY A 22 7.31 -14.22 -2.33
CA GLY A 22 6.80 -12.88 -2.43
C GLY A 22 6.95 -12.29 -1.05
N ASP A 23 7.86 -11.34 -0.93
CA ASP A 23 8.12 -10.61 0.29
C ASP A 23 6.76 -10.05 0.70
N VAL A 24 6.12 -10.72 1.66
CA VAL A 24 4.90 -10.24 2.28
C VAL A 24 5.40 -9.06 3.07
N LEU A 25 5.52 -7.92 2.38
CA LEU A 25 5.72 -6.62 2.97
C LEU A 25 4.48 -6.40 3.81
N GLU A 26 4.55 -6.85 5.05
CA GLU A 26 3.66 -6.53 6.13
C GLU A 26 3.81 -5.01 6.29
N LEU A 27 3.05 -4.28 5.48
CA LEU A 27 2.85 -2.85 5.64
C LEU A 27 2.07 -2.72 6.93
N VAL A 28 2.82 -2.66 8.04
CA VAL A 28 2.31 -2.37 9.37
C VAL A 28 1.70 -0.97 9.29
N THR A 29 0.42 -0.91 8.95
CA THR A 29 -0.40 0.28 9.10
C THR A 29 -0.70 0.37 10.60
N THR A 30 0.13 1.15 11.29
CA THR A 30 -0.01 1.43 12.72
C THR A 30 -1.36 2.10 12.96
N THR A 31 -2.35 1.28 13.35
CA THR A 31 -3.69 1.73 13.75
C THR A 31 -3.65 2.30 15.17
N GLY A 32 -2.70 3.17 15.44
CA GLY A 32 -2.52 3.81 16.74
C GLY A 32 -2.27 5.29 16.52
N ASP A 33 -3.10 6.12 17.15
CA ASP A 33 -3.15 7.58 17.20
C ASP A 33 -1.80 8.23 17.56
N ARG A 34 -0.82 8.03 16.69
CA ARG A 34 0.50 8.63 16.71
C ARG A 34 0.68 9.23 15.34
N ASP A 35 0.81 10.54 15.35
CA ASP A 35 1.26 11.37 14.24
C ASP A 35 2.18 10.52 13.37
N VAL A 36 1.74 10.25 12.13
CA VAL A 36 2.55 9.54 11.14
C VAL A 36 3.70 10.50 10.86
N VAL A 37 4.76 10.39 11.66
CA VAL A 37 6.06 10.94 11.32
C VAL A 37 6.31 10.42 9.91
N GLU A 38 6.58 11.33 8.98
CA GLU A 38 7.13 10.99 7.66
C GLU A 38 8.47 10.28 7.89
N GLU A 39 8.42 9.03 8.33
CA GLU A 39 9.56 8.15 8.31
C GLU A 39 9.72 7.84 6.83
N GLU A 40 10.74 8.47 6.23
CA GLU A 40 11.06 8.28 4.84
C GLU A 40 11.52 6.83 4.64
N CYS A 41 10.55 5.95 4.37
CA CYS A 41 10.81 4.56 4.04
C CYS A 41 11.65 4.54 2.76
N HIS A 42 12.96 4.33 2.93
CA HIS A 42 13.94 4.26 1.85
C HIS A 42 13.85 2.93 1.11
N PHE A 43 12.71 2.68 0.44
CA PHE A 43 12.66 1.61 -0.54
C PHE A 43 13.34 2.09 -1.84
N THR A 44 14.32 1.33 -2.29
CA THR A 44 15.12 1.66 -3.48
C THR A 44 14.45 1.23 -4.79
N SER A 45 13.34 0.49 -4.72
CA SER A 45 12.56 0.09 -5.89
C SER A 45 11.57 1.18 -6.30
N GLU A 46 11.48 1.45 -7.60
CA GLU A 46 10.49 2.35 -8.21
C GLU A 46 9.05 1.96 -7.81
N SER A 47 8.74 0.65 -7.78
CA SER A 47 7.43 0.15 -7.37
C SER A 47 7.05 0.53 -5.94
N ALA A 48 8.02 0.55 -5.04
CA ALA A 48 7.79 0.90 -3.64
C ALA A 48 7.62 2.40 -3.43
N GLN A 49 8.33 3.24 -4.21
CA GLN A 49 8.12 4.70 -4.19
C GLN A 49 6.73 5.08 -4.72
N ILE A 50 6.25 4.41 -5.78
CA ILE A 50 4.89 4.58 -6.30
C ILE A 50 3.87 4.21 -5.21
N LEU A 51 4.03 3.05 -4.57
CA LEU A 51 3.13 2.58 -3.52
C LEU A 51 3.09 3.53 -2.31
N ILE A 52 4.24 4.06 -1.87
CA ILE A 52 4.29 5.07 -0.81
C ILE A 52 3.50 6.32 -1.22
N GLY A 53 3.68 6.78 -2.46
CA GLY A 53 2.95 7.94 -2.99
C GLY A 53 1.44 7.72 -3.01
N GLU A 54 0.99 6.55 -3.43
CA GLU A 54 -0.42 6.16 -3.44
C GLU A 54 -1.00 6.12 -2.01
N ILE A 55 -0.30 5.50 -1.07
CA ILE A 55 -0.73 5.44 0.34
C ILE A 55 -0.82 6.84 0.95
N MET A 56 0.17 7.70 0.71
CA MET A 56 0.15 9.08 1.17
C MET A 56 -1.00 9.88 0.56
N GLY A 57 -1.30 9.66 -0.74
CA GLY A 57 -2.44 10.23 -1.43
C GLY A 57 -3.77 9.82 -0.78
N CYS A 58 -3.96 8.51 -0.59
CA CYS A 58 -5.13 7.95 0.08
C CYS A 58 -5.34 8.54 1.48
N ASN A 59 -4.27 8.72 2.27
CA ASN A 59 -4.36 9.34 3.60
C ASN A 59 -4.90 10.78 3.56
N ARG A 60 -4.48 11.59 2.57
CA ARG A 60 -5.00 12.96 2.38
C ARG A 60 -6.47 12.95 2.01
N ASP A 61 -6.88 12.02 1.16
CA ASP A 61 -8.28 11.86 0.75
C ASP A 61 -9.15 11.42 1.93
N LEU A 62 -8.67 10.50 2.77
CA LEU A 62 -9.34 10.06 3.99
C LEU A 62 -9.54 11.21 4.99
N GLU A 63 -8.52 12.04 5.20
CA GLU A 63 -8.65 13.23 6.05
C GLU A 63 -9.67 14.25 5.50
N THR A 64 -9.75 14.39 4.17
CA THR A 64 -10.76 15.22 3.51
C THR A 64 -12.17 14.65 3.72
N LEU A 65 -12.35 13.34 3.54
CA LEU A 65 -13.62 12.67 3.76
C LEU A 65 -14.09 12.81 5.21
N LYS A 66 -13.18 12.65 6.18
CA LYS A 66 -13.46 12.84 7.61
C LYS A 66 -13.97 14.25 7.92
N LYS A 67 -13.35 15.29 7.33
CA LYS A 67 -13.82 16.68 7.44
C LYS A 67 -15.21 16.86 6.84
N ASN A 68 -15.47 16.29 5.67
CA ASN A 68 -16.78 16.36 5.02
C ASN A 68 -17.89 15.70 5.85
N ILE A 69 -17.60 14.54 6.46
CA ILE A 69 -18.54 13.85 7.37
C ILE A 69 -18.86 14.74 8.56
N ASN A 70 -17.85 15.34 9.19
CA ASN A 70 -18.04 16.25 10.32
C ASN A 70 -18.89 17.49 9.94
N ASP A 71 -18.66 18.06 8.76
CA ASP A 71 -19.47 19.18 8.25
C ASP A 71 -20.94 18.79 8.06
N VAL A 72 -21.20 17.64 7.44
CA VAL A 72 -22.57 17.11 7.28
C VAL A 72 -23.23 16.86 8.63
N GLN A 73 -22.51 16.25 9.58
CA GLN A 73 -23.03 16.02 10.93
C GLN A 73 -23.41 17.32 11.63
N ASN A 74 -22.58 18.37 11.50
CA ASN A 74 -22.87 19.67 12.10
C ASN A 74 -24.07 20.35 11.44
N LYS A 75 -24.18 20.28 10.11
CA LYS A 75 -25.36 20.79 9.38
C LYS A 75 -26.63 20.09 9.84
N MET A 76 -26.59 18.77 10.03
CA MET A 76 -27.74 18.00 10.52
C MET A 76 -28.13 18.40 11.95
N LYS A 77 -27.16 18.59 12.85
CA LYS A 77 -27.43 19.11 14.21
C LYS A 77 -28.12 20.47 14.17
N ASN A 78 -27.66 21.38 13.31
CA ASN A 78 -28.27 22.71 13.16
C ASN A 78 -29.72 22.61 12.65
N ILE A 79 -30.00 21.72 11.70
CA ILE A 79 -31.36 21.48 11.20
C ILE A 79 -32.26 20.99 12.34
N ILE A 80 -31.80 20.01 13.13
CA ILE A 80 -32.55 19.47 14.27
C ILE A 80 -32.81 20.56 15.32
N ASP A 81 -31.80 21.39 15.64
CA ASP A 81 -31.94 22.50 16.59
C ASP A 81 -32.98 23.51 16.13
N VAL A 82 -32.97 23.90 14.84
CA VAL A 82 -33.98 24.82 14.29
C VAL A 82 -35.38 24.21 14.36
N LEU A 83 -35.54 22.95 13.98
CA LEU A 83 -36.84 22.26 14.03
C LEU A 83 -37.37 22.16 15.46
N GLY A 84 -36.51 21.86 16.43
CA GLY A 84 -36.87 21.79 17.84
C GLY A 84 -37.25 23.14 18.49
N ARG A 85 -36.94 24.27 17.84
CA ARG A 85 -37.41 25.60 18.28
C ARG A 85 -38.79 25.96 17.70
N ILE A 86 -39.21 25.27 16.64
CA ILE A 86 -40.49 25.53 15.95
C ILE A 86 -41.61 24.70 16.58
N ILE A 87 -41.31 23.47 16.99
CA ILE A 87 -42.23 22.52 17.61
C ILE A 87 -42.24 22.72 19.13
#